data_AF-A0A1F5E0D6-F1
#
_entry.id   AF-A0A1F5E0D6-F1
#
_cell.length_a   1.000
_cell.length_b   1.000
_cell.length_c   1.000
_cell.angle_alpha   90.00
_cell.angle_beta   90.00
_cell.angle_gamma   90.00
#
_symmetry.space_group_name_H-M   'P 1'
#
loop_
_entity.id
_entity.type
_entity.pdbx_description
1 polymer ?
#
loop_
_entity_poly.entity_id
_entity_poly.type
_entity_poly.pdbx_seq_one_letter_code
_entity_poly.pdbx_strand_id
1 'polypeptide(L)'
;MKISVFGNPDLEEDNAAIKLIPWLKRKYPQAEIKIEDPAEGLKPDDDWLIVDVCQGITKMTEFTDPDQFTSVRRVSVHDYDLSMELKLLKKLGKIKSLKIICVPVTS
;
A
#
# COMPACT_ATOMS: atom_id res chain seq x y z
N MET A 1 -13.70 6.42 -0.47
CA MET A 1 -12.60 5.58 -0.97
C MET A 1 -11.31 6.33 -0.80
N LYS A 2 -10.47 5.85 0.09
CA LYS A 2 -9.13 6.37 0.33
C LYS A 2 -8.10 5.46 -0.34
N ILE A 3 -7.14 6.05 -1.04
CA ILE A 3 -6.03 5.34 -1.68
C ILE A 3 -4.74 5.75 -0.99
N SER A 4 -4.17 4.86 -0.18
CA SER A 4 -2.88 5.05 0.45
C SER A 4 -1.80 4.45 -0.43
N VAL A 5 -0.91 5.30 -0.94
CA VAL A 5 0.21 4.89 -1.79
C VAL A 5 1.47 4.89 -0.93
N PHE A 6 2.07 3.72 -0.78
CA PHE A 6 3.35 3.52 -0.12
C PHE A 6 4.42 3.42 -1.19
N GLY A 7 5.42 4.27 -1.05
CA GLY A 7 6.58 4.30 -1.93
C GLY A 7 7.51 5.39 -1.43
N ASN A 8 8.78 5.06 -1.35
CA ASN A 8 9.82 6.01 -1.02
C ASN A 8 10.27 6.83 -2.25
N PRO A 9 10.11 8.16 -2.28
CA PRO A 9 10.61 9.00 -3.37
C PRO A 9 12.14 8.98 -3.53
N ASP A 10 12.89 8.68 -2.46
CA ASP A 10 14.35 8.64 -2.47
C ASP A 10 14.92 7.37 -3.12
N LEU A 11 14.10 6.33 -3.30
CA LEU A 11 14.48 5.09 -3.97
C LEU A 11 13.87 5.06 -5.38
N GLU A 12 14.71 5.01 -6.42
CA GLU A 12 14.25 4.96 -7.82
C GLU A 12 13.30 3.76 -8.08
N GLU A 13 13.53 2.66 -7.36
CA GLU A 13 12.74 1.43 -7.39
C GLU A 13 11.33 1.61 -6.79
N ASP A 14 11.22 2.38 -5.72
CA ASP A 14 9.97 2.71 -5.02
C ASP A 14 9.19 3.85 -5.68
N ASN A 15 9.86 4.69 -6.47
CA ASN A 15 9.25 5.77 -7.24
C ASN A 15 8.20 5.24 -8.25
N ALA A 16 8.17 3.94 -8.52
CA ALA A 16 7.13 3.27 -9.29
C ALA A 16 5.71 3.54 -8.74
N ALA A 17 5.53 3.53 -7.41
CA ALA A 17 4.24 3.87 -6.79
C ALA A 17 3.84 5.33 -7.01
N ILE A 18 4.81 6.25 -6.91
CA ILE A 18 4.60 7.69 -7.12
C ILE A 18 4.22 7.96 -8.57
N LYS A 19 4.87 7.30 -9.54
CA LYS A 19 4.53 7.37 -10.97
C LYS A 19 3.11 6.86 -11.26
N LEU A 20 2.56 5.98 -10.42
CA LEU A 20 1.19 5.46 -10.53
C LEU A 20 0.13 6.42 -9.98
N ILE A 21 0.48 7.36 -9.11
CA ILE A 21 -0.43 8.37 -8.55
C ILE A 21 -1.24 9.11 -9.63
N PRO A 22 -0.62 9.71 -10.67
CA PRO A 22 -1.38 10.41 -11.70
C PRO A 22 -2.35 9.49 -12.46
N TRP A 23 -2.00 8.22 -12.66
CA TRP A 23 -2.89 7.25 -13.27
C TRP A 23 -4.07 6.87 -12.35
N LEU A 24 -3.78 6.63 -11.07
CA LEU A 24 -4.79 6.38 -10.04
C LEU A 24 -5.75 7.55 -9.90
N LYS A 25 -5.25 8.79 -9.94
CA LYS A 25 -6.06 10.00 -9.88
C LYS A 25 -6.97 10.16 -11.10
N ARG A 26 -6.51 9.70 -12.27
CA ARG A 26 -7.31 9.68 -13.50
C ARG A 26 -8.41 8.62 -13.46
N LYS A 27 -8.10 7.46 -12.90
CA LYS A 27 -9.03 6.31 -12.78
C LYS A 27 -10.04 6.49 -11.65
N TYR A 28 -9.61 7.12 -10.55
CA TYR A 28 -10.39 7.38 -9.35
C TYR A 28 -10.34 8.88 -8.99
N PRO A 29 -10.95 9.76 -9.79
CA PRO A 29 -10.90 11.21 -9.57
C PRO A 29 -11.63 11.65 -8.29
N GLN A 30 -12.49 10.80 -7.75
CA GLN A 30 -13.26 11.03 -6.52
C GLN A 30 -12.59 10.39 -5.28
N ALA A 31 -11.50 9.62 -5.46
CA ALA A 31 -10.81 8.98 -4.35
C ALA A 31 -9.73 9.90 -3.77
N GLU A 32 -9.58 9.86 -2.45
CA GLU A 32 -8.55 10.61 -1.76
C GLU A 32 -7.22 9.83 -1.84
N ILE A 33 -6.32 10.26 -2.73
CA ILE A 33 -5.00 9.64 -2.87
C ILE A 33 -4.04 10.34 -1.93
N LYS A 34 -3.49 9.59 -0.98
CA LYS A 34 -2.50 10.04 -0.01
C LYS A 34 -1.25 9.18 -0.13
N ILE A 35 -0.08 9.82 -0.19
CA ILE A 35 1.19 9.12 -0.04
C ILE A 35 1.35 8.87 1.45
N GLU A 36 1.35 7.62 1.88
CA GLU A 36 1.64 7.28 3.27
C GLU A 36 3.14 7.03 3.40
N ASP A 37 3.76 7.84 4.24
CA ASP A 37 5.15 7.67 4.59
C ASP A 37 5.24 6.74 5.81
N PRO A 38 6.17 5.76 5.83
CA PRO A 38 6.40 4.92 7.01
C PRO A 38 6.65 5.74 8.29
N ALA A 39 7.10 7.00 8.18
CA ALA A 39 7.31 7.87 9.33
C ALA A 39 6.02 8.56 9.87
N GLU A 40 4.96 8.72 9.07
CA GLU A 40 3.77 9.49 9.47
C GLU A 40 2.60 8.66 10.06
N GLY A 41 2.65 7.33 9.92
CA GLY A 41 1.65 6.40 10.48
C GLY A 41 0.31 6.38 9.73
N LEU A 42 -0.42 5.25 9.83
CA LEU A 42 -1.60 5.00 9.00
C LEU A 42 -2.88 5.65 9.50
N LYS A 43 -3.62 6.22 8.54
CA LYS A 43 -5.01 6.66 8.75
C LYS A 43 -5.97 5.73 7.99
N PRO A 44 -6.62 4.76 8.64
CA PRO A 44 -7.62 3.90 8.00
C PRO A 44 -8.87 4.68 7.59
N ASP A 45 -9.59 4.14 6.61
CA ASP A 45 -10.90 4.64 6.15
C ASP A 45 -11.89 3.47 6.00
N ASP A 46 -13.18 3.75 5.83
CA ASP A 46 -14.22 2.72 5.64
C ASP A 46 -13.96 1.89 4.36
N ASP A 47 -13.57 2.56 3.27
CA ASP A 47 -13.23 1.96 1.98
C ASP A 47 -11.80 2.32 1.62
N TRP A 48 -10.87 1.43 1.99
CA TRP A 48 -9.44 1.71 1.98
C TRP A 48 -8.70 0.82 0.99
N LEU A 49 -8.01 1.45 0.05
CA LEU A 49 -7.13 0.81 -0.91
C LEU A 49 -5.69 1.22 -0.61
N ILE A 50 -4.83 0.23 -0.49
CA ILE A 50 -3.40 0.38 -0.27
C ILE A 50 -2.70 0.00 -1.55
N VAL A 51 -1.74 0.80 -1.99
CA VAL A 51 -0.84 0.49 -3.09
C VAL A 51 0.55 0.49 -2.49
N ASP A 52 1.21 -0.67 -2.43
CA ASP A 52 2.60 -0.78 -1.97
C ASP A 52 3.49 -1.26 -3.11
N VAL A 53 4.73 -0.83 -3.11
CA VAL A 53 5.73 -1.36 -4.04
C VAL A 53 6.37 -2.59 -3.40
N CYS A 54 6.28 -3.72 -4.08
CA CYS A 54 6.76 -5.00 -3.55
C CYS A 54 7.90 -5.49 -4.44
N GLN A 55 9.09 -5.67 -3.87
CA GLN A 55 10.20 -6.35 -4.53
C GLN A 55 9.98 -7.87 -4.52
N GLY A 56 10.35 -8.55 -5.62
CA GLY A 56 10.22 -10.00 -5.75
C GLY A 56 8.87 -10.50 -6.28
N ILE A 57 7.93 -9.60 -6.60
CA ILE A 57 6.76 -9.92 -7.43
C ILE A 57 7.01 -9.51 -8.87
N THR A 58 6.55 -10.32 -9.83
CA THR A 58 6.72 -10.04 -11.27
C THR A 58 5.47 -9.41 -11.89
N LYS A 59 4.35 -9.41 -11.16
CA LYS A 59 3.05 -8.90 -11.63
C LYS A 59 2.32 -8.19 -10.49
N MET A 60 1.50 -7.20 -10.85
CA MET A 60 0.57 -6.59 -9.90
C MET A 60 -0.29 -7.67 -9.27
N THR A 61 -0.27 -7.73 -7.94
CA THR A 61 -1.04 -8.71 -7.18
C THR A 61 -1.94 -7.95 -6.21
N GLU A 62 -3.23 -8.25 -6.28
CA GLU A 62 -4.22 -7.71 -5.35
C GLU A 62 -4.45 -8.69 -4.20
N PHE A 63 -4.47 -8.16 -2.99
CA PHE A 63 -4.78 -8.88 -1.76
C PHE A 63 -5.93 -8.17 -1.06
N THR A 64 -6.96 -8.91 -0.70
CA THR A 64 -8.05 -8.42 0.15
C THR A 64 -7.81 -8.68 1.63
N ASP A 65 -6.83 -9.51 1.96
CA ASP A 65 -6.52 -9.87 3.34
C ASP A 65 -5.07 -9.48 3.72
N PRO A 66 -4.87 -8.74 4.84
CA PRO A 66 -3.54 -8.35 5.30
C PRO A 66 -2.67 -9.53 5.73
N ASP A 67 -3.24 -10.68 6.09
CA ASP A 67 -2.47 -11.90 6.39
C ASP A 67 -1.81 -12.47 5.11
N GLN A 68 -2.45 -12.34 3.94
CA GLN A 68 -1.83 -12.72 2.66
C GLN A 68 -0.70 -11.78 2.28
N PHE A 69 -0.86 -10.49 2.54
CA PHE A 69 0.18 -9.48 2.33
C PHE A 69 1.44 -9.75 3.16
N THR A 70 1.27 -10.19 4.41
CA THR A 70 2.39 -10.54 5.32
C THR A 70 3.30 -11.63 4.73
N SER A 71 2.76 -12.55 3.92
CA SER A 71 3.52 -13.67 3.35
C SER A 71 4.33 -13.29 2.10
N VAL A 72 3.94 -12.22 1.41
CA VAL A 72 4.52 -11.79 0.12
C VAL A 72 5.58 -10.71 0.32
N ARG A 73 5.43 -9.87 1.35
CA ARG A 73 6.40 -8.84 1.74
C ARG A 73 7.59 -9.45 2.52
N ARG A 74 8.25 -10.46 1.95
CA ARG A 74 9.40 -11.14 2.60
C ARG A 74 10.71 -10.34 2.53
N VAL A 75 10.74 -9.23 1.80
CA VAL A 75 11.95 -8.43 1.57
C VAL A 75 11.62 -6.94 1.67
N SER A 76 11.52 -6.42 2.88
CA SER A 76 12.05 -5.08 3.14
C SER A 76 12.47 -5.03 4.60
N VAL A 77 13.77 -4.91 4.80
CA VAL A 77 14.47 -4.93 6.09
C VAL A 77 14.39 -3.56 6.78
N HIS A 78 13.57 -2.64 6.27
CA HIS A 78 13.39 -1.30 6.82
C HIS A 78 12.06 -1.22 7.57
N ASP A 79 12.11 -1.60 8.85
CA ASP A 79 11.37 -1.18 10.07
C ASP A 79 9.85 -0.89 10.06
N TYR A 80 9.19 -0.71 8.93
CA TYR A 80 7.76 -0.38 8.90
C TYR A 80 6.92 -1.62 8.63
N ASP A 81 6.43 -2.24 9.70
CA ASP A 81 5.57 -3.43 9.61
C ASP A 81 4.12 -3.05 9.29
N LEU A 82 3.91 -2.61 8.04
CA LEU A 82 2.58 -2.29 7.49
C LEU A 82 1.59 -3.44 7.74
N SER A 83 2.05 -4.70 7.63
CA SER A 83 1.25 -5.87 7.97
C SER A 83 0.77 -5.88 9.42
N MET A 84 1.64 -5.58 10.38
CA MET A 84 1.30 -5.51 11.80
C MET A 84 0.32 -4.37 12.09
N GLU A 85 0.54 -3.19 11.49
CA GLU A 85 -0.33 -2.03 11.66
C GLU A 85 -1.72 -2.29 11.07
N LEU A 86 -1.80 -2.92 9.88
CA LEU A 86 -3.07 -3.36 9.29
C LEU A 86 -3.78 -4.42 10.13
N LYS A 87 -3.06 -5.39 10.72
CA LYS A 87 -3.64 -6.36 11.64
C LYS A 87 -4.20 -5.70 12.90
N LEU A 88 -3.50 -4.70 13.43
CA LEU A 88 -3.97 -3.92 14.57
C LEU A 88 -5.25 -3.14 14.23
N LEU A 89 -5.27 -2.46 13.10
CA LEU A 89 -6.44 -1.69 12.63
C LEU A 89 -7.65 -2.58 12.31
N LYS A 90 -7.41 -3.78 11.76
CA LYS A 90 -8.43 -4.82 11.56
C LYS A 90 -8.99 -5.31 12.90
N LYS A 91 -8.11 -5.58 13.88
CA LYS A 91 -8.52 -5.94 15.27
C LYS A 91 -9.30 -4.84 15.97
N LEU A 92 -8.97 -3.57 15.71
CA LEU A 92 -9.68 -2.41 16.24
C LEU A 92 -11.05 -2.18 15.57
N GLY A 93 -11.39 -2.94 14.52
CA GLY A 93 -12.65 -2.79 13.79
C GLY A 93 -12.76 -1.47 13.01
N LYS A 94 -11.63 -0.77 12.80
CA LYS A 94 -11.57 0.51 12.07
C LYS A 94 -11.53 0.34 10.55
N ILE A 95 -11.39 -0.89 10.06
CA ILE A 95 -11.31 -1.23 8.65
C ILE A 95 -12.55 -2.06 8.29
N LYS A 96 -13.44 -1.54 7.45
CA LYS A 96 -14.56 -2.32 6.90
C LYS A 96 -14.19 -3.03 5.61
N SER A 97 -13.48 -2.36 4.70
CA SER A 97 -13.02 -2.94 3.44
C SER A 97 -11.60 -2.49 3.15
N LEU A 98 -10.70 -3.48 3.05
CA LEU A 98 -9.29 -3.28 2.72
C LEU A 98 -8.97 -3.98 1.41
N LYS A 99 -8.34 -3.26 0.50
CA LYS A 99 -7.66 -3.84 -0.66
C LYS A 99 -6.22 -3.40 -0.64
N ILE A 100 -5.31 -4.29 -0.94
CA ILE A 100 -3.88 -4.04 -1.02
C ILE A 100 -3.44 -4.43 -2.41
N ILE A 101 -2.76 -3.55 -3.11
CA ILE A 101 -2.21 -3.78 -4.44
C ILE A 101 -0.71 -3.69 -4.31
N CYS A 102 -0.04 -4.83 -4.46
CA CYS A 102 1.40 -4.85 -4.62
C CYS A 102 1.75 -4.55 -6.08
N VAL A 103 2.57 -3.53 -6.29
CA VAL A 103 3.12 -3.16 -7.59
C VAL A 103 4.55 -3.67 -7.69
N PRO A 104 4.92 -4.38 -8.77
CA PRO A 104 6.29 -4.86 -8.91
C PRO A 104 7.24 -3.68 -9.15
N VAL A 105 8.37 -3.68 -8.43
CA VAL A 105 9.53 -2.87 -8.84
C VAL A 105 9.93 -3.36 -10.23
N THR A 106 9.85 -2.46 -11.22
CA THR A 106 10.37 -2.74 -12.56
C THR A 106 11.76 -2.12 -12.61
N SER A 107 12.80 -2.92 -12.39
CA SER A 107 14.20 -2.55 -12.68
C SER A 107 14.43 -2.44 -14.18
#